data_AF-A0A521UAY5-F1
#
_entry.id   AF-A0A521UAY5-F1
#
_cell.length_a   1.000
_cell.length_b   1.000
_cell.length_c   1.000
_cell.angle_alpha   90.00
_cell.angle_beta   90.00
_cell.angle_gamma   90.00
#
_symmetry.space_group_name_H-M   'P 1'
#
loop_
_entity.id
_entity.type
_entity.pdbx_description
1 polymer ?
#
loop_
_entity_poly.entity_id
_entity_poly.type
_entity_poly.pdbx_seq_one_letter_code
_entity_poly.pdbx_strand_id
1 'polypeptide(L)'
;MGSVRGFAMVACALLAGCAATATTAAPGRSAEEVALARVAAIHGGAGPFAVAGYRMGERALSEFSIQRGSFDVEVEHTSPAEVQYSCIADGVAASTGASVGRLNLRRVDATDGATRTQVRDRRSGRTLVLRLTEGFLARFRDVPMPGLGAAGRTVLGLRDEEIFEVVSDRGRESP
;
A
#
# COMPACT_ATOMS: atom_id res chain seq x y z
N MET A 1 -15.61 -21.88 91.51
CA MET A 1 -14.50 -22.69 90.94
C MET A 1 -14.66 -22.71 89.43
N GLY A 2 -13.61 -22.31 88.68
CA GLY A 2 -13.32 -22.47 87.23
C GLY A 2 -14.48 -22.46 86.21
N SER A 3 -14.40 -21.85 85.03
CA SER A 3 -13.26 -21.68 84.13
C SER A 3 -13.72 -20.80 82.96
N VAL A 4 -12.78 -20.03 82.44
CA VAL A 4 -12.81 -19.20 81.23
C VAL A 4 -13.15 -20.03 79.98
N ARG A 5 -13.81 -19.44 78.97
CA ARG A 5 -13.43 -19.51 77.54
C ARG A 5 -14.35 -18.64 76.65
N GLY A 6 -13.75 -17.66 75.99
CA GLY A 6 -14.34 -16.95 74.85
C GLY A 6 -14.28 -17.76 73.55
N PHE A 7 -14.61 -17.09 72.44
CA PHE A 7 -14.61 -17.44 71.00
C PHE A 7 -15.99 -17.04 70.43
N ALA A 8 -16.17 -16.39 69.28
CA ALA A 8 -15.27 -15.92 68.23
C ALA A 8 -15.96 -14.77 67.49
N MET A 9 -15.21 -13.73 67.12
CA MET A 9 -15.65 -12.66 66.24
C MET A 9 -15.78 -13.22 64.82
N VAL A 10 -16.99 -13.20 64.26
CA VAL A 10 -17.24 -13.57 62.86
C VAL A 10 -16.79 -12.42 61.97
N ALA A 11 -15.62 -12.54 61.35
CA ALA A 11 -15.20 -11.69 60.25
C ALA A 11 -15.50 -12.40 58.94
N CYS A 12 -16.62 -12.04 58.31
CA CYS A 12 -16.99 -12.49 56.98
C CYS A 12 -16.14 -11.72 55.95
N ALA A 13 -15.03 -12.31 55.50
CA ALA A 13 -14.21 -11.77 54.42
C ALA A 13 -14.85 -12.12 53.07
N LEU A 14 -15.63 -11.19 52.51
CA LEU A 14 -16.06 -11.21 51.11
C LEU A 14 -14.87 -10.89 50.20
N LEU A 15 -14.21 -11.92 49.68
CA LEU A 15 -13.28 -11.78 48.56
C LEU A 15 -14.09 -11.67 47.26
N ALA A 16 -14.44 -10.45 46.88
CA ALA A 16 -14.90 -10.14 45.53
C ALA A 16 -13.72 -10.28 44.56
N GLY A 17 -13.60 -11.45 43.94
CA GLY A 17 -12.68 -11.68 42.83
C GLY A 17 -13.17 -10.92 41.60
N CYS A 18 -12.66 -9.72 41.36
CA CYS A 18 -12.72 -9.09 40.05
C CYS A 18 -11.83 -9.89 39.09
N ALA A 19 -12.40 -10.87 38.40
CA ALA A 19 -11.79 -11.42 37.20
C ALA A 19 -11.83 -10.34 36.12
N ALA A 20 -10.77 -9.53 36.03
CA ALA A 20 -10.53 -8.68 34.88
C ALA A 20 -10.31 -9.60 33.67
N THR A 21 -11.36 -9.78 32.86
CA THR A 21 -11.21 -10.32 31.51
C THR A 21 -10.32 -9.35 30.75
N ALA A 22 -9.06 -9.71 30.55
CA ALA A 22 -8.15 -8.99 29.69
C ALA A 22 -8.74 -9.04 28.27
N THR A 23 -9.34 -7.93 27.84
CA THR A 23 -9.61 -7.69 26.43
C THR A 23 -8.26 -7.67 25.72
N THR A 24 -7.91 -8.76 25.05
CA THR A 24 -6.82 -8.75 24.09
C THR A 24 -7.24 -7.86 22.93
N ALA A 25 -6.71 -6.64 22.90
CA ALA A 25 -6.77 -5.79 21.71
C ALA A 25 -6.25 -6.59 20.52
N ALA A 26 -6.98 -6.58 19.40
CA ALA A 26 -6.55 -7.27 18.19
C ALA A 26 -5.14 -6.80 17.78
N PRO A 27 -4.25 -7.70 17.34
CA PRO A 27 -2.91 -7.31 16.90
C PRO A 27 -3.02 -6.29 15.75
N GLY A 28 -2.25 -5.20 15.85
CA GLY A 28 -2.17 -4.20 14.78
C GLY A 28 -1.68 -4.86 13.49
N ARG A 29 -2.29 -4.49 12.35
CA ARG A 29 -1.87 -4.99 11.03
C ARG A 29 -0.44 -4.56 10.72
N SER A 30 0.35 -5.45 10.15
CA SER A 30 1.68 -5.14 9.62
C SER A 30 1.59 -4.09 8.50
N ALA A 31 2.69 -3.35 8.26
CA ALA A 31 2.75 -2.37 7.18
C ALA A 31 2.47 -3.02 5.80
N GLU A 32 2.93 -4.27 5.62
CA GLU A 32 2.67 -5.06 4.42
C GLU A 32 1.17 -5.31 4.23
N GLU A 33 0.47 -5.78 5.27
CA GLU A 33 -0.97 -6.02 5.22
C GLU A 33 -1.76 -4.74 4.96
N VAL A 34 -1.32 -3.62 5.52
CA VAL A 34 -1.93 -2.31 5.26
C VAL A 34 -1.77 -1.91 3.79
N ALA A 35 -0.59 -2.09 3.20
CA ALA A 35 -0.35 -1.79 1.79
C ALA A 35 -1.18 -2.68 0.87
N LEU A 36 -1.16 -4.01 1.08
CA LEU A 36 -1.96 -4.96 0.28
C LEU A 36 -3.47 -4.67 0.40
N ALA A 37 -3.95 -4.38 1.61
CA ALA A 37 -5.36 -4.02 1.84
C ALA A 37 -5.73 -2.72 1.11
N ARG A 38 -4.82 -1.73 1.05
CA ARG A 38 -5.07 -0.47 0.35
C ARG A 38 -5.16 -0.66 -1.16
N VAL A 39 -4.29 -1.49 -1.74
CA VAL A 39 -4.38 -1.85 -3.17
C VAL A 39 -5.70 -2.57 -3.44
N ALA A 40 -6.03 -3.59 -2.63
CA ALA A 40 -7.26 -4.36 -2.80
C ALA A 40 -8.53 -3.51 -2.63
N ALA A 41 -8.51 -2.48 -1.77
CA ALA A 41 -9.65 -1.59 -1.58
C ALA A 41 -10.00 -0.74 -2.83
N ILE A 42 -9.02 -0.48 -3.70
CA ILE A 42 -9.23 0.24 -4.95
C ILE A 42 -9.44 -0.73 -6.12
N HIS A 43 -8.60 -1.75 -6.21
CA HIS A 43 -8.50 -2.62 -7.37
C HIS A 43 -9.35 -3.90 -7.28
N GLY A 44 -9.84 -4.25 -6.09
CA GLY A 44 -10.54 -5.52 -5.83
C GLY A 44 -9.62 -6.71 -5.53
N GLY A 45 -8.30 -6.54 -5.70
CA GLY A 45 -7.28 -7.51 -5.33
C GLY A 45 -5.88 -6.88 -5.32
N ALA A 46 -4.91 -7.55 -4.71
CA ALA A 46 -3.52 -7.10 -4.64
C ALA A 46 -2.64 -7.94 -5.57
N GLY A 47 -2.91 -7.91 -6.88
CA GLY A 47 -2.11 -8.58 -7.90
C GLY A 47 -0.78 -7.88 -8.19
N PRO A 48 0.17 -8.54 -8.87
CA PRO A 48 1.53 -8.03 -9.04
C PRO A 48 1.60 -6.66 -9.72
N PHE A 49 0.83 -6.42 -10.78
CA PHE A 49 0.86 -5.14 -11.51
C PHE A 49 0.24 -3.99 -10.72
N ALA A 50 -0.85 -4.24 -9.98
CA ALA A 50 -1.44 -3.23 -9.09
C ALA A 50 -0.49 -2.91 -7.91
N VAL A 51 0.18 -3.91 -7.35
CA VAL A 51 1.19 -3.67 -6.31
C VAL A 51 2.42 -2.94 -6.86
N ALA A 52 2.84 -3.24 -8.09
CA ALA A 52 3.90 -2.48 -8.76
C ALA A 52 3.51 -1.00 -8.91
N GLY A 53 2.30 -0.70 -9.38
CA GLY A 53 1.77 0.65 -9.43
C GLY A 53 1.72 1.33 -8.06
N TYR A 54 1.35 0.59 -7.00
CA TYR A 54 1.39 1.08 -5.64
C TYR A 54 2.80 1.55 -5.24
N ARG A 55 3.80 0.69 -5.45
CA ARG A 55 5.21 0.99 -5.16
C ARG A 55 5.73 2.16 -5.99
N MET A 56 5.35 2.26 -7.27
CA MET A 56 5.70 3.40 -8.13
C MET A 56 5.15 4.73 -7.58
N GLY A 57 3.92 4.74 -7.08
CA GLY A 57 3.33 5.94 -6.49
C GLY A 57 3.92 6.29 -5.12
N GLU A 58 4.21 5.31 -4.24
CA GLU A 58 4.92 5.55 -2.98
C GLU A 58 6.31 6.14 -3.23
N ARG A 59 7.03 5.61 -4.22
CA ARG A 59 8.32 6.16 -4.66
C ARG A 59 8.19 7.63 -5.06
N ALA A 60 7.20 7.97 -5.88
CA ALA A 60 6.99 9.37 -6.30
C ALA A 60 6.63 10.30 -5.12
N LEU A 61 5.74 9.87 -4.23
CA LEU A 61 5.39 10.65 -3.03
C LEU A 61 6.61 10.90 -2.14
N SER A 62 7.42 9.88 -1.90
CA SER A 62 8.64 9.98 -1.10
C SER A 62 9.64 10.93 -1.76
N GLU A 63 9.87 10.76 -3.05
CA GLU A 63 10.83 11.56 -3.82
C GLU A 63 10.44 13.04 -3.87
N PHE A 64 9.14 13.35 -3.93
CA PHE A 64 8.62 14.72 -3.92
C PHE A 64 8.34 15.26 -2.52
N SER A 65 8.48 14.45 -1.47
CA SER A 65 8.07 14.79 -0.10
C SER A 65 6.61 15.26 0.00
N ILE A 66 5.71 14.62 -0.77
CA ILE A 66 4.28 14.94 -0.82
C ILE A 66 3.48 13.89 -0.04
N GLN A 67 2.52 14.37 0.76
CA GLN A 67 1.59 13.51 1.47
C GLN A 67 0.56 12.88 0.51
N ARG A 68 0.21 11.61 0.76
CA ARG A 68 -0.90 10.94 0.08
C ARG A 68 -2.17 11.77 0.14
N GLY A 69 -2.89 11.87 -0.97
CA GLY A 69 -4.14 12.60 -1.06
C GLY A 69 -3.97 14.09 -1.40
N SER A 70 -2.75 14.60 -1.56
CA SER A 70 -2.54 15.97 -2.08
C SER A 70 -3.17 16.16 -3.47
N PHE A 71 -3.74 17.34 -3.73
CA PHE A 71 -4.20 17.75 -5.06
C PHE A 71 -3.06 18.16 -5.99
N ASP A 72 -1.85 18.35 -5.43
CA ASP A 72 -0.66 18.69 -6.20
C ASP A 72 -0.09 17.50 -6.96
N VAL A 73 -0.49 16.27 -6.61
CA VAL A 73 -0.09 15.07 -7.35
C VAL A 73 -0.95 14.92 -8.59
N GLU A 74 -0.30 14.85 -9.74
CA GLU A 74 -0.90 14.50 -11.03
C GLU A 74 -0.28 13.22 -11.56
N VAL A 75 -1.13 12.30 -12.04
CA VAL A 75 -0.72 11.00 -12.57
C VAL A 75 -1.25 10.83 -13.99
N GLU A 76 -0.35 10.46 -14.90
CA GLU A 76 -0.70 9.92 -16.21
C GLU A 76 -0.13 8.51 -16.32
N HIS A 77 -1.00 7.53 -16.55
CA HIS A 77 -0.58 6.17 -16.85
C HIS A 77 -0.80 5.90 -18.35
N THR A 78 0.28 5.70 -19.08
CA THR A 78 0.24 5.33 -20.50
C THR A 78 0.36 3.81 -20.61
N SER A 79 -0.59 3.14 -21.24
CA SER A 79 -0.57 1.67 -21.38
C SER A 79 -1.51 1.17 -22.48
N PRO A 80 -1.37 -0.10 -22.92
CA PRO A 80 -2.43 -0.82 -23.60
C PRO A 80 -3.71 -0.87 -22.78
N ALA A 81 -4.83 -1.05 -23.49
CA ALA A 81 -6.13 -1.35 -22.90
C ALA A 81 -6.25 -2.84 -22.55
N GLU A 82 -5.23 -3.40 -21.89
CA GLU A 82 -5.22 -4.78 -21.39
C GLU A 82 -5.15 -4.76 -19.88
N VAL A 83 -5.81 -5.75 -19.26
CA VAL A 83 -6.03 -5.78 -17.81
C VAL A 83 -4.70 -5.71 -17.07
N GLN A 84 -3.72 -6.55 -17.41
CA GLN A 84 -2.45 -6.58 -16.67
C GLN A 84 -1.73 -5.22 -16.63
N TYR A 85 -1.74 -4.44 -17.73
CA TYR A 85 -1.05 -3.15 -17.76
C TYR A 85 -1.86 -2.06 -17.06
N SER A 86 -3.17 -1.99 -17.34
CA SER A 86 -4.04 -0.96 -16.77
C SER A 86 -4.21 -1.07 -15.24
N CYS A 87 -4.03 -2.25 -14.64
CA CYS A 87 -3.97 -2.46 -13.18
C CYS A 87 -2.99 -1.53 -12.46
N ILE A 88 -1.91 -1.10 -13.14
CA ILE A 88 -0.90 -0.20 -12.57
C ILE A 88 -1.54 1.13 -12.17
N ALA A 89 -2.49 1.66 -12.94
CA ALA A 89 -3.17 2.92 -12.64
C ALA A 89 -3.92 2.86 -11.30
N ASP A 90 -4.59 1.74 -11.00
CA ASP A 90 -5.29 1.54 -9.73
C ASP A 90 -4.29 1.43 -8.56
N GLY A 91 -3.15 0.78 -8.79
CA GLY A 91 -2.05 0.75 -7.84
C GLY A 91 -1.56 2.14 -7.46
N VAL A 92 -1.27 2.97 -8.47
CA VAL A 92 -0.81 4.35 -8.26
C VAL A 92 -1.90 5.19 -7.60
N ALA A 93 -3.17 4.98 -7.94
CA ALA A 93 -4.30 5.60 -7.25
C ALA A 93 -4.33 5.22 -5.75
N ALA A 94 -4.10 3.94 -5.44
CA ALA A 94 -4.09 3.44 -4.07
C ALA A 94 -2.99 4.10 -3.23
N SER A 95 -1.76 4.25 -3.75
CA SER A 95 -0.65 4.90 -3.04
C SER A 95 -0.79 6.42 -2.96
N THR A 96 -1.07 7.08 -4.09
CA THR A 96 -1.07 8.55 -4.17
C THR A 96 -2.38 9.20 -3.70
N GLY A 97 -3.50 8.49 -3.78
CA GLY A 97 -4.84 9.07 -3.61
C GLY A 97 -5.30 9.91 -4.81
N ALA A 98 -4.56 9.92 -5.92
CA ALA A 98 -5.03 10.47 -7.19
C ALA A 98 -6.17 9.61 -7.74
N SER A 99 -7.12 10.23 -8.44
CA SER A 99 -8.24 9.50 -9.04
C SER A 99 -8.82 10.25 -10.23
N VAL A 100 -9.56 9.50 -11.06
CA VAL A 100 -10.28 10.07 -12.21
C VAL A 100 -11.27 11.14 -11.73
N GLY A 101 -12.02 10.88 -10.66
CA GLY A 101 -12.98 11.84 -10.10
C GLY A 101 -12.35 13.09 -9.49
N ARG A 102 -11.08 13.01 -9.06
CA ARG A 102 -10.30 14.18 -8.62
C ARG A 102 -9.60 14.90 -9.77
N LEU A 103 -9.76 14.40 -11.00
CA LEU A 103 -9.19 14.96 -12.23
C LEU A 103 -7.66 15.11 -12.17
N ASN A 104 -7.01 14.23 -11.41
CA ASN A 104 -5.56 14.20 -11.25
C ASN A 104 -4.96 12.82 -11.48
N LEU A 105 -5.75 11.90 -12.04
CA LEU A 105 -5.31 10.64 -12.64
C LEU A 105 -6.00 10.47 -14.00
N ARG A 106 -5.23 10.14 -15.04
CA ARG A 106 -5.77 9.70 -16.33
C ARG A 106 -5.00 8.52 -16.89
N ARG A 107 -5.70 7.68 -17.67
CA ARG A 107 -5.07 6.68 -18.54
C ARG A 107 -4.98 7.22 -19.96
N VAL A 108 -3.87 6.96 -20.63
CA VAL A 108 -3.66 7.24 -22.04
C VAL A 108 -3.37 5.93 -22.74
N ASP A 109 -4.12 5.62 -23.79
CA ASP A 109 -3.95 4.37 -24.54
C ASP A 109 -2.64 4.40 -25.35
N ALA A 110 -1.91 3.28 -25.36
CA ALA A 110 -0.68 3.09 -26.11
C ALA A 110 -0.38 1.61 -26.36
N THR A 111 0.72 1.30 -27.04
CA THR A 111 1.22 -0.08 -27.20
C THR A 111 2.07 -0.51 -25.99
N ASP A 112 2.29 -1.82 -25.81
CA ASP A 112 2.96 -2.40 -24.64
C ASP A 112 4.33 -1.76 -24.39
N GLY A 113 5.14 -1.58 -25.43
CA GLY A 113 6.48 -0.99 -25.35
C GLY A 113 6.50 0.50 -24.97
N ALA A 114 5.34 1.15 -24.96
CA ALA A 114 5.19 2.54 -24.52
C ALA A 114 4.69 2.65 -23.07
N THR A 115 4.41 1.52 -22.38
CA THR A 115 3.87 1.51 -21.02
C THR A 115 4.76 2.30 -20.08
N ARG A 116 4.18 3.28 -19.37
CA ARG A 116 4.87 4.12 -18.37
C ARG A 116 3.89 4.77 -17.43
N THR A 117 4.35 5.12 -16.24
CA THR A 117 3.63 5.98 -15.30
C THR A 117 4.42 7.25 -15.09
N GLN A 118 3.79 8.38 -15.37
CA GLN A 118 4.30 9.70 -15.04
C GLN A 118 3.58 10.23 -13.79
N VAL A 119 4.36 10.65 -12.80
CA VAL A 119 3.86 11.35 -11.62
C VAL A 119 4.50 12.73 -11.58
N ARG A 120 3.67 13.76 -11.42
CA ARG A 120 4.12 15.16 -11.40
C ARG A 120 3.67 15.83 -10.11
N ASP A 121 4.57 16.56 -9.49
CA ASP A 121 4.22 17.59 -8.52
C ASP A 121 3.86 18.87 -9.27
N ARG A 122 2.58 19.25 -9.23
CA ARG A 122 2.06 20.45 -9.89
C ARG A 122 2.65 21.74 -9.29
N ARG A 123 3.09 21.72 -8.03
CA ARG A 123 3.62 22.89 -7.33
C ARG A 123 5.03 23.23 -7.81
N SER A 124 5.94 22.26 -7.80
CA SER A 124 7.32 22.45 -8.28
C SER A 124 7.48 22.27 -9.79
N GLY A 125 6.53 21.60 -10.44
CA GLY A 125 6.65 21.15 -11.82
C GLY A 125 7.52 19.91 -12.00
N ARG A 126 8.13 19.39 -10.93
CA ARG A 126 8.98 18.20 -10.96
C ARG A 126 8.18 16.99 -11.43
N THR A 127 8.82 16.15 -12.25
CA THR A 127 8.18 15.04 -12.95
C THR A 127 9.05 13.80 -12.90
N LEU A 128 8.48 12.70 -12.42
CA LEU A 128 9.09 11.37 -12.38
C LEU A 128 8.36 10.45 -13.36
N VAL A 129 9.12 9.79 -14.24
CA VAL A 129 8.60 8.81 -15.21
C VAL A 129 9.21 7.46 -14.91
N LEU A 130 8.35 6.48 -14.70
CA LEU A 130 8.69 5.13 -14.27
C LEU A 130 8.19 4.10 -15.28
N ARG A 131 8.96 3.03 -15.48
CA ARG A 131 8.58 1.87 -16.30
C ARG A 131 8.87 0.57 -15.58
N LEU A 132 8.05 -0.44 -15.79
CA LEU A 132 8.35 -1.78 -15.29
C LEU A 132 9.61 -2.31 -15.98
N THR A 133 10.44 -3.05 -15.24
CA THR A 133 11.60 -3.69 -15.83
C THR A 133 11.20 -4.90 -16.67
N GLU A 134 12.04 -5.27 -17.64
CA GLU A 134 11.87 -6.51 -18.39
C GLU A 134 11.87 -7.74 -17.47
N GLY A 135 12.68 -7.73 -16.41
CA GLY A 135 12.72 -8.80 -15.41
C GLY A 135 11.40 -8.95 -14.65
N PHE A 136 10.75 -7.83 -14.31
CA PHE A 136 9.42 -7.84 -13.71
C PHE A 136 8.40 -8.45 -14.68
N LEU A 137 8.38 -7.98 -15.93
CA LEU A 137 7.43 -8.45 -16.94
C LEU A 137 7.59 -9.94 -17.20
N ALA A 138 8.82 -10.41 -17.40
CA ALA A 138 9.13 -11.82 -17.61
C ALA A 138 8.67 -12.72 -16.45
N ARG A 139 8.69 -12.21 -15.23
CA ARG A 139 8.34 -12.97 -14.03
C ARG A 139 6.84 -12.97 -13.72
N PHE A 140 6.15 -11.87 -13.97
CA PHE A 140 4.81 -11.65 -13.42
C PHE A 140 3.69 -11.49 -14.45
N ARG A 141 4.00 -11.33 -15.75
CA ARG A 141 2.98 -11.11 -16.80
C ARG A 141 1.92 -12.21 -16.85
N ASP A 142 2.34 -13.47 -16.76
CA ASP A 142 1.47 -14.62 -17.02
C ASP A 142 1.11 -15.41 -15.74
N VAL A 143 1.09 -14.75 -14.59
CA VAL A 143 0.70 -15.40 -13.31
C VAL A 143 -0.77 -15.82 -13.37
N PRO A 144 -1.09 -17.11 -13.16
CA PRO A 144 -2.48 -17.57 -13.14
C PRO A 144 -3.30 -16.93 -12.02
N MET A 145 -4.60 -16.73 -12.24
CA MET A 145 -5.54 -16.10 -11.30
C MET A 145 -5.40 -16.55 -9.84
N PRO A 146 -5.31 -17.87 -9.51
CA PRO A 146 -5.15 -18.32 -8.13
C PRO A 146 -3.85 -17.85 -7.45
N GLY A 147 -2.82 -17.54 -8.23
CA GLY A 147 -1.50 -17.11 -7.74
C GLY A 147 -1.32 -15.59 -7.60
N LEU A 148 -2.27 -14.78 -8.07
CA LEU A 148 -2.09 -13.32 -8.16
C LEU A 148 -1.84 -12.66 -6.80
N GLY A 149 -2.54 -13.07 -5.75
CA GLY A 149 -2.36 -12.51 -4.41
C GLY A 149 -0.97 -12.81 -3.82
N ALA A 150 -0.48 -14.03 -3.99
CA ALA A 150 0.86 -14.42 -3.56
C ALA A 150 1.95 -13.71 -4.37
N ALA A 151 1.73 -13.55 -5.68
CA ALA A 151 2.62 -12.79 -6.55
C ALA A 151 2.67 -11.31 -6.15
N GLY A 152 1.53 -10.67 -5.86
CA GLY A 152 1.52 -9.28 -5.39
C GLY A 152 2.21 -9.10 -4.04
N ARG A 153 2.04 -10.03 -3.10
CA ARG A 153 2.84 -10.04 -1.85
C ARG A 153 4.34 -10.12 -2.14
N THR A 154 4.74 -10.99 -3.07
CA THR A 154 6.14 -11.11 -3.49
C THR A 154 6.64 -9.78 -4.04
N VAL A 155 5.90 -9.14 -4.95
CA VAL A 155 6.25 -7.83 -5.53
C VAL A 155 6.41 -6.77 -4.44
N LEU A 156 5.54 -6.76 -3.43
CA LEU A 156 5.61 -5.79 -2.34
C LEU A 156 6.93 -5.88 -1.54
N GLY A 157 7.57 -7.05 -1.51
CA GLY A 157 8.85 -7.28 -0.84
C GLY A 157 10.09 -7.06 -1.72
N LEU A 158 9.94 -6.82 -3.02
CA LEU A 158 11.07 -6.58 -3.93
C LEU A 158 11.67 -5.18 -3.74
N ARG A 159 12.93 -5.00 -4.15
CA ARG A 159 13.53 -3.67 -4.30
C ARG A 159 12.91 -2.95 -5.49
N ASP A 160 12.93 -1.61 -5.45
CA ASP A 160 12.35 -0.79 -6.52
C ASP A 160 12.94 -1.17 -7.90
N GLU A 161 14.26 -1.38 -7.98
CA GLU A 161 14.97 -1.67 -9.24
C GLU A 161 14.63 -3.04 -9.83
N GLU A 162 14.03 -3.94 -9.03
CA GLU A 162 13.53 -5.23 -9.50
C GLU A 162 12.11 -5.11 -10.08
N ILE A 163 11.40 -4.02 -9.77
CA ILE A 163 10.02 -3.77 -10.21
C ILE A 163 10.02 -2.79 -11.37
N PHE A 164 10.69 -1.65 -11.22
CA PHE A 164 10.67 -0.54 -12.16
C PHE A 164 12.01 0.21 -12.24
N GLU A 165 12.18 0.92 -13.35
CA GLU A 165 13.26 1.86 -13.60
C GLU A 165 12.75 3.30 -13.69
N VAL A 166 13.60 4.26 -13.33
CA VAL A 166 13.37 5.68 -13.57
C VAL A 166 13.85 6.03 -14.98
N VAL A 167 12.91 6.33 -15.87
CA VAL A 167 13.23 6.74 -17.25
C VAL A 167 13.56 8.23 -17.32
N SER A 168 12.98 9.03 -16.43
CA SER A 168 13.20 10.47 -16.37
C SER A 168 12.84 11.02 -14.99
N ASP A 169 13.70 11.88 -14.45
CA ASP A 169 13.42 12.70 -13.26
C ASP A 169 13.75 14.15 -13.59
N ARG A 170 12.77 14.87 -14.12
CA ARG A 170 12.94 16.27 -14.54
C ARG A 170 12.58 17.20 -13.40
N GLY A 171 13.44 18.19 -13.16
CA GLY A 171 13.29 19.13 -12.04
C GLY A 171 13.92 18.64 -10.73
N ARG A 172 14.67 17.55 -10.77
CA ARG A 172 15.61 17.21 -9.69
C ARG A 172 16.81 18.15 -9.79
N GLU A 173 17.10 18.90 -8.73
CA GLU A 173 18.36 19.64 -8.64
C GLU A 173 19.53 18.63 -8.72
N SER A 174 20.53 18.92 -9.55
CA SER A 174 21.71 18.05 -9.65
C SER A 174 22.45 18.06 -8.30
N PRO A 175 22.96 16.89 -7.83
CA PRO A 175 23.63 16.79 -6.54
C PRO A 175 24.86 17.68 -6.42
#